data_AF-A0A163ZPH7-F1
#
_entry.id   AF-A0A163ZPH7-F1
#
_cell.length_a   1.000
_cell.length_b   1.000
_cell.length_c   1.000
_cell.angle_alpha   90.00
_cell.angle_beta   90.00
_cell.angle_gamma   90.00
#
_symmetry.space_group_name_H-M   'P 1'
#
loop_
_entity.id
_entity.type
_entity.pdbx_description
1 polymer ?
#
loop_
_entity_poly.entity_id
_entity_poly.type
_entity_poly.pdbx_seq_one_letter_code
_entity_poly.pdbx_strand_id
1 'polypeptide(L)'
;MSITYRPRLFLLSGMATAPNFMDTFGEQLCRRLEAKGFRPEYRLLFPYGDWSRRAAAQMLEIYRDLRLRPQAAARSIGGRRAAEAIRSVCGDGFPVLIGHSGGGVAGVQAAELLRPALSLPGILTVQIGSPKCPVSPVGRDRTLYIRGIGTKGGDPIARLGWWGGWVTGGSGLRDRLRYDRFRHAPAYRINLALTGGHPDYFRGHEPFVNPDGRTNLQIVADCTVAWLLERWGSENGA
;
A
#
# COMPACT_ATOMS: atom_id res chain seq x y z
N MET A 1 -12.83 -4.66 27.81
CA MET A 1 -13.36 -3.56 26.97
C MET A 1 -13.17 -3.97 25.51
N SER A 2 -14.23 -4.26 24.77
CA SER A 2 -14.12 -4.55 23.33
C SER A 2 -13.81 -3.25 22.61
N ILE A 3 -12.58 -3.07 22.12
CA ILE A 3 -12.26 -1.97 21.22
C ILE A 3 -13.09 -2.17 19.95
N THR A 4 -14.09 -1.34 19.73
CA THR A 4 -14.81 -1.33 18.45
C THR A 4 -13.87 -0.74 17.41
N TYR A 5 -13.17 -1.60 16.66
CA TYR A 5 -12.29 -1.17 15.58
C TYR A 5 -13.11 -0.46 14.50
N ARG A 6 -12.87 0.85 14.34
CA ARG A 6 -13.40 1.69 13.27
C ARG A 6 -12.28 2.00 12.28
N PRO A 7 -11.94 1.06 11.37
CA PRO A 7 -10.87 1.29 10.41
C PRO A 7 -11.29 2.38 9.41
N ARG A 8 -10.39 3.35 9.22
CA ARG A 8 -10.52 4.41 8.22
C ARG A 8 -9.63 4.04 7.04
N LEU A 9 -10.24 3.55 5.97
CA LEU A 9 -9.54 3.09 4.79
C LEU A 9 -9.24 4.26 3.87
N PHE A 10 -7.97 4.57 3.66
CA PHE A 10 -7.55 5.60 2.70
C PHE A 10 -7.01 4.91 1.46
N LEU A 11 -7.76 4.98 0.38
CA LEU A 11 -7.37 4.44 -0.92
C LEU A 11 -6.54 5.50 -1.63
N LEU A 12 -5.27 5.22 -1.94
CA LEU A 12 -4.38 6.17 -2.60
C LEU A 12 -4.19 5.74 -4.05
N SER A 13 -4.73 6.55 -4.97
CA SER A 13 -4.63 6.27 -6.40
C SER A 13 -3.21 6.47 -6.93
N GLY A 14 -2.94 5.83 -8.07
CA GLY A 14 -1.77 6.09 -8.89
C GLY A 14 -1.85 7.42 -9.64
N MET A 15 -1.02 7.52 -10.68
CA MET A 15 -1.02 8.68 -11.58
C MET A 15 -2.12 8.62 -12.63
N ALA A 16 -2.56 9.78 -13.11
CA ALA A 16 -3.51 9.97 -14.21
C ALA A 16 -4.73 9.05 -14.11
N THR A 17 -5.16 8.78 -12.88
CA THR A 17 -6.19 7.79 -12.56
C THR A 17 -7.56 8.45 -12.63
N ALA A 18 -8.55 7.71 -13.14
CA ALA A 18 -9.94 8.17 -13.14
C ALA A 18 -10.44 8.36 -11.70
N PRO A 19 -11.30 9.35 -11.42
CA PRO A 19 -11.77 9.66 -10.07
C PRO A 19 -12.45 8.50 -9.32
N ASN A 20 -12.91 7.47 -10.03
CA ASN A 20 -13.64 6.32 -9.46
C ASN A 20 -12.88 4.99 -9.58
N PHE A 21 -11.61 5.00 -9.99
CA PHE A 21 -10.87 3.77 -10.33
C PHE A 21 -10.80 2.73 -9.19
N MET A 22 -10.74 3.18 -7.93
CA MET A 22 -10.66 2.30 -6.76
C MET A 22 -11.96 2.21 -5.97
N ASP A 23 -13.06 2.82 -6.43
CA ASP A 23 -14.30 2.88 -5.64
C ASP A 23 -14.89 1.48 -5.41
N THR A 24 -15.03 0.70 -6.48
CA THR A 24 -15.54 -0.67 -6.35
C THR A 24 -14.64 -1.53 -5.46
N PHE A 25 -13.32 -1.28 -5.46
CA PHE A 25 -12.40 -1.94 -4.53
C PHE A 25 -12.66 -1.51 -3.07
N GLY A 26 -12.84 -0.21 -2.82
CA GLY A 26 -13.24 0.33 -1.51
C GLY A 26 -14.53 -0.28 -0.99
N GLU A 27 -15.57 -0.31 -1.82
CA GLU A 27 -16.85 -0.93 -1.49
C GLU A 27 -16.70 -2.41 -1.13
N GLN A 28 -15.92 -3.16 -1.91
CA GLN A 28 -15.67 -4.58 -1.66
C GLN A 28 -14.90 -4.83 -0.35
N LEU A 29 -13.98 -3.94 0.03
CA LEU A 29 -13.30 -3.98 1.33
C LEU A 29 -14.28 -3.69 2.46
N CYS A 30 -15.09 -2.62 2.35
CA CYS A 30 -16.07 -2.27 3.37
C CYS A 30 -17.06 -3.41 3.61
N ARG A 31 -17.70 -3.94 2.55
CA ARG A 31 -18.67 -5.05 2.67
C ARG A 31 -18.09 -6.27 3.39
N ARG A 32 -16.84 -6.64 3.08
CA ARG A 32 -16.16 -7.80 3.70
C ARG A 32 -15.83 -7.57 5.17
N LEU A 33 -15.40 -6.36 5.52
CA LEU A 33 -15.08 -5.99 6.90
C LEU A 33 -16.35 -5.83 7.75
N GLU A 34 -17.42 -5.27 7.19
CA GLU A 34 -18.75 -5.22 7.81
C GLU A 34 -19.29 -6.62 8.13
N ALA A 35 -19.13 -7.56 7.21
CA ALA A 35 -19.47 -8.98 7.43
C ALA A 35 -18.64 -9.64 8.56
N LYS A 36 -17.57 -8.98 9.03
CA LYS A 36 -16.74 -9.39 10.18
C LYS A 36 -16.99 -8.53 11.43
N GLY A 37 -18.03 -7.69 11.42
CA GLY A 37 -18.43 -6.87 12.58
C GLY A 37 -17.72 -5.52 12.70
N PHE A 38 -16.88 -5.15 11.73
CA PHE A 38 -16.23 -3.83 11.71
C PHE A 38 -17.19 -2.76 11.16
N ARG A 39 -16.88 -1.49 11.40
CA ARG A 39 -17.57 -0.34 10.78
C ARG A 39 -16.58 0.48 9.95
N PRO A 40 -16.17 -0.04 8.78
CA PRO A 40 -15.18 0.60 7.93
C PRO A 40 -15.79 1.79 7.19
N GLU A 41 -15.01 2.85 7.05
CA GLU A 41 -15.32 3.93 6.10
C GLU A 41 -14.11 4.11 5.19
N TYR A 42 -14.34 4.24 3.88
CA TYR A 42 -13.26 4.49 2.93
C TYR A 42 -13.31 5.90 2.33
N ARG A 43 -12.12 6.42 1.97
CA ARG A 43 -11.96 7.65 1.19
C ARG A 43 -10.91 7.44 0.12
N LEU A 44 -11.19 7.89 -1.09
CA LEU A 44 -10.25 7.88 -2.21
C LEU A 44 -9.47 9.20 -2.26
N LEU A 45 -8.14 9.09 -2.32
CA LEU A 45 -7.18 10.18 -2.33
C LEU A 45 -6.31 10.12 -3.59
N PHE A 46 -5.93 11.29 -4.09
CA PHE A 46 -5.11 11.46 -5.30
C PHE A 46 -3.80 12.17 -4.95
N PRO A 47 -2.83 11.49 -4.31
CA PRO A 47 -1.61 12.14 -3.78
C PRO A 47 -0.79 12.87 -4.85
N TYR A 48 -0.85 12.41 -6.10
CA TYR A 48 -0.18 13.03 -7.24
C TYR A 48 -1.15 13.76 -8.19
N GLY A 49 -2.44 13.79 -7.87
CA GLY A 49 -3.52 14.27 -8.75
C GLY A 49 -4.22 13.15 -9.51
N ASP A 50 -5.37 13.50 -10.09
CA ASP A 50 -6.18 12.62 -10.94
C ASP A 50 -5.82 12.82 -12.43
N TRP A 51 -6.63 12.27 -13.33
CA TRP A 51 -6.49 12.45 -14.78
C TRP A 51 -6.53 13.91 -15.27
N SER A 52 -7.00 14.87 -14.48
CA SER A 52 -7.04 16.29 -14.88
C SER A 52 -5.65 16.96 -14.81
N ARG A 53 -4.71 16.41 -14.02
CA ARG A 53 -3.32 16.90 -13.95
C ARG A 53 -2.44 16.22 -15.00
N ARG A 54 -1.47 16.99 -15.52
CA ARG A 54 -0.47 16.51 -16.48
C ARG A 54 0.28 15.27 -15.98
N ALA A 55 0.09 14.13 -16.64
CA ALA A 55 0.68 12.84 -16.27
C ALA A 55 2.21 12.89 -16.07
N ALA A 56 2.94 13.63 -16.92
CA ALA A 56 4.39 13.78 -16.81
C ALA A 56 4.83 14.45 -15.49
N ALA A 57 4.07 15.44 -15.00
CA ALA A 57 4.36 16.09 -13.72
C ALA A 57 4.13 15.12 -12.56
N GLN A 58 3.05 14.34 -12.60
CA GLN A 58 2.76 13.32 -11.60
C GLN A 58 3.86 12.25 -11.55
N MET A 59 4.33 11.80 -12.72
CA MET A 59 5.42 10.83 -12.83
C MET A 59 6.72 11.37 -12.23
N LEU A 60 7.06 12.64 -12.47
CA LEU A 60 8.24 13.27 -11.88
C LEU A 60 8.13 13.35 -10.34
N GLU A 61 6.95 13.69 -9.82
CA GLU A 61 6.67 13.69 -8.38
C GLU A 61 6.84 12.28 -7.78
N ILE A 62 6.31 11.24 -8.44
CA ILE A 62 6.47 9.83 -8.03
C ILE A 62 7.94 9.41 -8.06
N TYR A 63 8.68 9.74 -9.12
CA TYR A 63 10.09 9.38 -9.24
C TYR A 63 10.94 10.05 -8.16
N ARG A 64 10.64 11.30 -7.80
CA ARG A 64 11.27 11.98 -6.68
C ARG A 64 11.00 11.25 -5.36
N ASP A 65 9.76 10.86 -5.11
CA ASP A 65 9.35 10.18 -3.89
C ASP A 65 9.96 8.78 -3.76
N LEU A 66 10.08 8.05 -4.88
CA LEU A 66 10.70 6.73 -4.93
C LEU A 66 12.14 6.69 -4.44
N ARG A 67 12.86 7.81 -4.60
CA ARG A 67 14.26 7.93 -4.21
C ARG A 67 14.45 8.30 -2.74
N LEU A 68 13.37 8.59 -2.02
CA LEU A 68 13.43 8.99 -0.63
C LEU A 68 13.58 7.77 0.28
N ARG A 69 14.43 7.93 1.28
CA ARG A 69 14.50 7.01 2.42
C ARG A 69 13.40 7.36 3.43
N PRO A 70 13.00 6.45 4.33
CA PRO A 70 11.94 6.72 5.31
C PRO A 70 12.23 7.96 6.17
N GLN A 71 13.50 8.21 6.53
CA GLN A 71 13.91 9.39 7.30
C GLN A 71 13.68 10.71 6.55
N ALA A 72 13.57 10.66 5.23
CA ALA A 72 13.34 11.80 4.37
C ALA A 72 11.86 11.92 3.94
N ALA A 73 10.94 11.22 4.58
CA ALA A 73 9.51 11.24 4.24
C ALA A 73 8.91 12.65 4.23
N ALA A 74 9.42 13.58 5.06
CA ALA A 74 9.00 14.98 5.06
C ALA A 74 9.26 15.71 3.73
N ARG A 75 10.12 15.16 2.86
CA ARG A 75 10.40 15.68 1.52
C ARG A 75 9.49 15.09 0.44
N SER A 76 8.70 14.05 0.77
CA SER A 76 7.79 13.38 -0.16
C SER A 76 6.64 14.30 -0.54
N ILE A 77 6.39 14.44 -1.83
CA ILE A 77 5.29 15.27 -2.33
C ILE A 77 3.96 14.55 -2.13
N GLY A 78 3.85 13.30 -2.59
CA GLY A 78 2.64 12.50 -2.46
C GLY A 78 2.36 12.11 -1.01
N GLY A 79 3.40 11.75 -0.25
CA GLY A 79 3.30 11.40 1.16
C GLY A 79 2.81 12.56 2.03
N ARG A 80 3.31 13.80 1.81
CA ARG A 80 2.81 14.98 2.53
C ARG A 80 1.34 15.26 2.21
N ARG A 81 0.98 15.29 0.92
CA ARG A 81 -0.41 15.56 0.51
C ARG A 81 -1.38 14.52 1.06
N ALA A 82 -0.99 13.25 1.02
CA ALA A 82 -1.76 12.17 1.63
C ALA A 82 -1.88 12.34 3.15
N ALA A 83 -0.77 12.57 3.85
CA ALA A 83 -0.78 12.75 5.30
C ALA A 83 -1.64 13.96 5.74
N GLU A 84 -1.59 15.06 5.00
CA GLU A 84 -2.43 16.24 5.23
C GLU A 84 -3.92 15.92 5.03
N ALA A 85 -4.28 15.28 3.92
CA ALA A 85 -5.66 14.86 3.64
C ALA A 85 -6.19 13.84 4.67
N ILE A 86 -5.32 12.98 5.20
CA ILE A 86 -5.69 12.01 6.24
C ILE A 86 -5.92 12.74 7.58
N ARG A 87 -5.01 13.64 7.98
CA ARG A 87 -5.13 14.40 9.24
C ARG A 87 -6.42 15.20 9.30
N SER A 88 -6.90 15.74 8.18
CA SER A 88 -8.12 16.54 8.16
C SER A 88 -9.41 15.74 8.35
N VAL A 89 -9.39 14.40 8.18
CA VAL A 89 -10.61 13.59 8.16
C VAL A 89 -10.55 12.28 8.97
N CYS A 90 -9.38 11.88 9.49
CA CYS A 90 -9.21 10.58 10.16
C CYS A 90 -9.97 10.50 11.50
N GLY A 91 -10.06 11.63 12.21
CA GLY A 91 -10.67 11.69 13.54
C GLY A 91 -10.01 10.72 14.53
N ASP A 92 -10.84 9.98 15.27
CA ASP A 92 -10.47 8.96 16.27
C ASP A 92 -10.29 7.54 15.68
N GLY A 93 -10.46 7.37 14.37
CA GLY A 93 -10.39 6.07 13.72
C GLY A 93 -8.96 5.57 13.46
N PHE A 94 -8.82 4.28 13.17
CA PHE A 94 -7.53 3.65 12.87
C PHE A 94 -7.22 3.74 11.37
N PRO A 95 -6.24 4.56 10.93
CA PRO A 95 -5.96 4.72 9.52
C PRO A 95 -5.31 3.46 8.92
N VAL A 96 -5.84 3.02 7.77
CA VAL A 96 -5.26 2.00 6.91
C VAL A 96 -5.00 2.64 5.55
N LEU A 97 -3.76 2.60 5.08
CA LEU A 97 -3.35 3.25 3.83
C LEU A 97 -3.19 2.20 2.73
N ILE A 98 -4.04 2.23 1.72
CA ILE A 98 -4.07 1.22 0.66
C ILE A 98 -3.81 1.89 -0.67
N GLY A 99 -2.59 1.78 -1.18
CA GLY A 99 -2.15 2.50 -2.37
C GLY A 99 -1.92 1.59 -3.57
N HIS A 100 -2.44 2.01 -4.73
CA HIS A 100 -2.15 1.38 -6.02
C HIS A 100 -1.08 2.16 -6.78
N SER A 101 -0.19 1.46 -7.49
CA SER A 101 0.85 2.10 -8.31
C SER A 101 1.66 3.13 -7.51
N GLY A 102 1.85 4.36 -8.03
CA GLY A 102 2.47 5.47 -7.29
C GLY A 102 1.81 5.78 -5.94
N GLY A 103 0.50 5.57 -5.80
CA GLY A 103 -0.23 5.75 -4.55
C GLY A 103 0.27 4.86 -3.42
N GLY A 104 0.83 3.69 -3.72
CA GLY A 104 1.50 2.83 -2.73
C GLY A 104 2.75 3.48 -2.13
N VAL A 105 3.52 4.22 -2.95
CA VAL A 105 4.69 4.99 -2.49
C VAL A 105 4.23 6.12 -1.58
N ALA A 106 3.21 6.88 -1.99
CA ALA A 106 2.63 7.93 -1.16
C ALA A 106 2.10 7.38 0.17
N GLY A 107 1.45 6.21 0.17
CA GLY A 107 0.94 5.55 1.37
C GLY A 107 2.05 5.23 2.38
N VAL A 108 3.15 4.62 1.92
CA VAL A 108 4.30 4.34 2.80
C VAL A 108 4.88 5.62 3.38
N GLN A 109 5.10 6.64 2.56
CA GLN A 109 5.67 7.92 3.02
C GLN A 109 4.72 8.66 3.97
N ALA A 110 3.40 8.60 3.72
CA ALA A 110 2.38 9.16 4.61
C ALA A 110 2.37 8.44 5.96
N ALA A 111 2.51 7.11 5.97
CA ALA A 111 2.59 6.34 7.22
C ALA A 111 3.79 6.78 8.09
N GLU A 112 4.95 7.06 7.49
CA GLU A 112 6.11 7.62 8.21
C GLU A 112 5.80 8.99 8.82
N LEU A 113 5.07 9.86 8.11
CA LEU A 113 4.74 11.22 8.56
C LEU A 113 3.65 11.27 9.63
N LEU A 114 2.74 10.33 9.61
CA LEU A 114 1.62 10.25 10.55
C LEU A 114 2.01 9.55 11.85
N ARG A 115 3.03 8.69 11.83
CA ARG A 115 3.46 7.88 12.98
C ARG A 115 3.70 8.68 14.27
N PRO A 116 4.41 9.83 14.27
CA PRO A 116 4.70 10.54 15.52
C PRO A 116 3.44 11.00 16.27
N ALA A 117 2.31 11.15 15.58
CA ALA A 117 1.07 11.67 16.14
C ALA A 117 0.06 10.59 16.57
N LEU A 118 0.32 9.30 16.32
CA LEU A 118 -0.64 8.22 16.57
C LEU A 118 -0.11 7.23 17.60
N SER A 119 -0.79 7.16 18.74
CA SER A 119 -0.56 6.17 19.80
C SER A 119 -1.37 4.89 19.51
N LEU A 120 -0.67 3.76 19.33
CA LEU A 120 -1.20 2.38 19.16
C LEU A 120 -2.01 2.08 17.88
N PRO A 121 -2.02 0.82 17.40
CA PRO A 121 -0.87 -0.09 17.22
C PRO A 121 0.02 0.33 16.03
N GLY A 122 -0.30 1.45 15.37
CA GLY A 122 0.43 1.98 14.22
C GLY A 122 -0.34 1.80 12.92
N ILE A 123 0.08 2.49 11.88
CA ILE A 123 -0.63 2.56 10.60
C ILE A 123 -0.35 1.31 9.79
N LEU A 124 -1.41 0.63 9.33
CA LEU A 124 -1.28 -0.47 8.37
C LEU A 124 -1.21 0.10 6.96
N THR A 125 -0.27 -0.41 6.15
CA THR A 125 -0.09 0.03 4.76
C THR A 125 -0.17 -1.15 3.81
N VAL A 126 -0.86 -1.01 2.69
CA VAL A 126 -0.96 -2.01 1.63
C VAL A 126 -0.55 -1.36 0.31
N GLN A 127 0.49 -1.91 -0.31
CA GLN A 127 0.98 -1.49 -1.62
C GLN A 127 0.52 -2.50 -2.67
N ILE A 128 -0.26 -2.06 -3.66
CA ILE A 128 -0.84 -2.92 -4.71
C ILE A 128 -0.27 -2.52 -6.06
N GLY A 129 0.48 -3.41 -6.72
CA GLY A 129 1.14 -3.12 -7.99
C GLY A 129 2.08 -1.91 -7.93
N SER A 130 2.56 -1.56 -6.74
CA SER A 130 3.33 -0.34 -6.52
C SER A 130 4.80 -0.51 -6.90
N PRO A 131 5.49 0.54 -7.39
CA PRO A 131 6.94 0.57 -7.38
C PRO A 131 7.50 0.29 -5.98
N LYS A 132 8.68 -0.32 -5.91
CA LYS A 132 9.33 -0.61 -4.63
C LYS A 132 9.85 0.68 -4.01
N CYS A 133 9.36 1.01 -2.83
CA CYS A 133 9.93 2.06 -1.99
C CYS A 133 10.44 1.47 -0.67
N PRO A 134 11.55 1.99 -0.11
CA PRO A 134 12.05 1.57 1.19
C PRO A 134 11.04 1.83 2.32
N VAL A 135 10.81 0.84 3.17
CA VAL A 135 10.00 0.96 4.39
C VAL A 135 10.90 1.08 5.61
N SER A 136 10.50 1.88 6.62
CA SER A 136 11.23 1.95 7.90
C SER A 136 11.20 0.61 8.64
N PRO A 137 12.14 0.35 9.56
CA PRO A 137 12.14 -0.89 10.35
C PRO A 137 10.79 -1.18 11.01
N VAL A 138 10.17 -0.17 11.63
CA VAL A 138 8.84 -0.27 12.27
C VAL A 138 7.73 -0.53 11.26
N GLY A 139 7.81 0.08 10.07
CA GLY A 139 6.80 -0.11 9.03
C GLY A 139 6.83 -1.49 8.37
N ARG A 140 7.93 -2.26 8.47
CA ARG A 140 8.10 -3.53 7.76
C ARG A 140 6.99 -4.53 8.11
N ASP A 141 6.72 -4.72 9.39
CA ASP A 141 5.70 -5.68 9.87
C ASP A 141 4.27 -5.13 9.76
N ARG A 142 4.14 -3.86 9.38
CA ARG A 142 2.86 -3.16 9.17
C ARG A 142 2.59 -2.83 7.72
N THR A 143 3.37 -3.41 6.80
CA THR A 143 3.23 -3.18 5.37
C THR A 143 3.06 -4.50 4.63
N LEU A 144 1.99 -4.58 3.85
CA LEU A 144 1.76 -5.61 2.84
C LEU A 144 2.15 -5.08 1.46
N TYR A 145 2.85 -5.90 0.68
CA TYR A 145 3.12 -5.64 -0.72
C TYR A 145 2.51 -6.72 -1.60
N ILE A 146 1.54 -6.34 -2.43
CA ILE A 146 0.84 -7.20 -3.37
C ILE A 146 1.35 -6.93 -4.78
N ARG A 147 1.75 -8.00 -5.46
CA ARG A 147 2.15 -7.96 -6.87
C ARG A 147 1.33 -8.95 -7.69
N GLY A 148 0.77 -8.48 -8.80
CA GLY A 148 0.16 -9.30 -9.83
C GLY A 148 1.23 -10.03 -10.65
N ILE A 149 1.05 -11.34 -10.76
CA ILE A 149 1.79 -12.21 -11.69
C ILE A 149 0.77 -12.76 -12.69
N GLY A 150 0.84 -12.29 -13.93
CA GLY A 150 -0.04 -12.75 -15.01
C GLY A 150 0.64 -13.79 -15.89
N THR A 151 -0.16 -14.45 -16.72
CA THR A 151 0.32 -15.41 -17.74
C THR A 151 1.24 -14.77 -18.79
N LYS A 152 1.07 -13.47 -19.04
CA LYS A 152 1.92 -12.67 -19.95
C LYS A 152 3.13 -12.02 -19.27
N GLY A 153 3.43 -12.40 -18.02
CA GLY A 153 4.50 -11.83 -17.21
C GLY A 153 4.00 -11.02 -16.01
N GLY A 154 4.91 -10.64 -15.12
CA GLY A 154 4.58 -9.88 -13.92
C GLY A 154 4.49 -8.38 -14.15
N ASP A 155 3.77 -7.69 -13.27
CA ASP A 155 3.58 -6.23 -13.31
C ASP A 155 4.92 -5.47 -13.47
N PRO A 156 5.12 -4.68 -14.55
CA PRO A 156 6.36 -3.95 -14.78
C PRO A 156 6.55 -2.79 -13.78
N ILE A 157 5.46 -2.20 -13.28
CA ILE A 157 5.53 -1.11 -12.31
C ILE A 157 6.10 -1.62 -10.99
N ALA A 158 5.73 -2.84 -10.58
CA ALA A 158 6.28 -3.53 -9.42
C ALA A 158 7.80 -3.86 -9.53
N ARG A 159 8.40 -3.70 -10.73
CA ARG A 159 9.85 -3.87 -10.93
C ARG A 159 10.63 -2.60 -10.62
N LEU A 160 9.99 -1.43 -10.67
CA LEU A 160 10.62 -0.13 -10.43
C LEU A 160 11.01 0.05 -8.97
N GLY A 161 11.95 0.96 -8.73
CA GLY A 161 12.44 1.29 -7.39
C GLY A 161 13.29 0.18 -6.75
N TRP A 162 13.49 0.26 -5.44
CA TRP A 162 14.32 -0.72 -4.70
C TRP A 162 13.93 -0.81 -3.22
N TRP A 163 14.30 -1.94 -2.63
CA TRP A 163 14.28 -2.17 -1.17
C TRP A 163 15.67 -2.34 -0.59
N GLY A 164 16.71 -2.36 -1.43
CA GLY A 164 18.03 -2.76 -0.97
C GLY A 164 18.74 -1.69 -0.14
N GLY A 165 19.72 -2.15 0.64
CA GLY A 165 20.55 -1.31 1.48
C GLY A 165 21.78 -2.05 1.99
N TRP A 166 22.78 -1.30 2.45
CA TRP A 166 23.99 -1.86 3.01
C TRP A 166 23.77 -2.35 4.45
N VAL A 167 24.30 -3.53 4.75
CA VAL A 167 24.34 -4.15 6.07
C VAL A 167 25.79 -4.20 6.54
N THR A 168 26.03 -3.77 7.77
CA THR A 168 27.30 -3.97 8.48
C THR A 168 27.10 -5.07 9.52
N GLY A 169 27.87 -6.15 9.50
CA GLY A 169 27.61 -7.26 10.43
C GLY A 169 28.61 -8.41 10.50
N GLY A 170 29.86 -8.23 10.04
CA GLY A 170 30.86 -9.31 10.05
C GLY A 170 32.14 -8.97 10.80
N SER A 171 32.81 -10.00 11.31
CA SER A 171 34.14 -9.93 11.95
C SER A 171 35.30 -9.81 10.95
N GLY A 172 35.05 -10.02 9.64
CA GLY A 172 36.04 -9.91 8.57
C GLY A 172 35.86 -8.68 7.65
N LEU A 173 36.94 -8.26 6.96
CA LEU A 173 36.93 -7.09 6.06
C LEU A 173 35.94 -7.24 4.88
N ARG A 174 35.75 -8.46 4.36
CA ARG A 174 34.77 -8.79 3.31
C ARG A 174 33.32 -8.89 3.83
N ASP A 175 33.14 -9.26 5.10
CA ASP A 175 31.81 -9.39 5.73
C ASP A 175 31.33 -8.09 6.39
N ARG A 176 32.18 -7.05 6.40
CA ARG A 176 31.84 -5.73 6.95
C ARG A 176 30.82 -4.96 6.13
N LEU A 177 30.71 -5.21 4.82
CA LEU A 177 29.80 -4.49 3.93
C LEU A 177 29.13 -5.44 2.95
N ARG A 178 27.90 -5.87 3.27
CA ARG A 178 27.07 -6.69 2.37
C ARG A 178 25.86 -5.89 1.92
N TYR A 179 25.60 -5.85 0.62
CA TYR A 179 24.35 -5.30 0.11
C TYR A 179 23.23 -6.33 0.24
N ASP A 180 22.19 -6.00 1.01
CA ASP A 180 20.98 -6.80 1.12
C ASP A 180 19.87 -6.14 0.29
N ARG A 181 19.42 -6.84 -0.77
CA ARG A 181 18.36 -6.39 -1.68
C ARG A 181 16.97 -6.26 -1.01
N PHE A 182 16.80 -6.81 0.19
CA PHE A 182 15.55 -6.80 0.96
C PHE A 182 15.66 -6.05 2.31
N ARG A 183 16.76 -5.32 2.54
CA ARG A 183 17.01 -4.55 3.78
C ARG A 183 15.83 -3.68 4.22
N HIS A 184 15.11 -3.08 3.28
CA HIS A 184 13.99 -2.18 3.52
C HIS A 184 12.67 -2.70 2.92
N ALA A 185 12.59 -4.01 2.64
CA ALA A 185 11.39 -4.60 2.08
C ALA A 185 10.30 -4.74 3.16
N PRO A 186 9.01 -4.54 2.81
CA PRO A 186 7.87 -4.96 3.64
C PRO A 186 8.03 -6.40 4.09
N ALA A 187 7.66 -6.75 5.32
CA ALA A 187 7.76 -8.12 5.81
C ALA A 187 6.84 -9.07 5.03
N TYR A 188 5.65 -8.58 4.68
CA TYR A 188 4.64 -9.33 3.93
C TYR A 188 4.68 -8.96 2.45
N ARG A 189 4.94 -9.96 1.60
CA ARG A 189 5.03 -9.80 0.15
C ARG A 189 4.33 -10.96 -0.53
N ILE A 190 3.27 -10.68 -1.25
CA ILE A 190 2.39 -11.69 -1.86
C ILE A 190 2.37 -11.48 -3.38
N ASN A 191 2.52 -12.58 -4.11
CA ASN A 191 2.24 -12.60 -5.54
C ASN A 191 0.83 -13.19 -5.76
N LEU A 192 -0.01 -12.49 -6.51
CA LEU A 192 -1.37 -12.94 -6.86
C LEU A 192 -1.41 -13.28 -8.35
N ALA A 193 -1.95 -14.44 -8.69
CA ALA A 193 -2.23 -14.82 -10.07
C ALA A 193 -3.42 -13.98 -10.58
N LEU A 194 -3.14 -12.97 -11.40
CA LEU A 194 -4.14 -12.03 -11.91
C LEU A 194 -4.16 -12.06 -13.44
N THR A 195 -5.33 -11.88 -14.03
CA THR A 195 -5.49 -11.78 -15.49
C THR A 195 -5.26 -10.32 -15.94
N GLY A 196 -4.54 -10.09 -17.03
CA GLY A 196 -4.27 -8.74 -17.53
C GLY A 196 -2.98 -8.13 -16.98
N GLY A 197 -2.93 -6.79 -16.90
CA GLY A 197 -1.74 -6.02 -16.57
C GLY A 197 -1.88 -5.11 -15.34
N HIS A 198 -0.97 -4.15 -15.22
CA HIS A 198 -0.93 -3.18 -14.12
C HIS A 198 -2.25 -2.42 -13.84
N PRO A 199 -3.03 -1.97 -14.84
CA PRO A 199 -4.29 -1.27 -14.57
C PRO A 199 -5.44 -2.21 -14.17
N ASP A 200 -5.23 -3.53 -14.19
CA ASP A 200 -6.34 -4.50 -14.15
C ASP A 200 -6.57 -5.13 -12.77
N TYR A 201 -5.84 -4.71 -11.72
CA TYR A 201 -5.96 -5.27 -10.37
C TYR A 201 -7.37 -5.23 -9.80
N PHE A 202 -8.17 -4.22 -10.17
CA PHE A 202 -9.50 -3.99 -9.60
C PHE A 202 -10.64 -4.29 -10.59
N ARG A 203 -10.36 -5.08 -11.63
CA ARG A 203 -11.39 -5.50 -12.59
C ARG A 203 -12.28 -6.58 -11.98
N GLY A 204 -13.59 -6.34 -12.02
CA GLY A 204 -14.64 -7.20 -11.44
C GLY A 204 -15.50 -7.93 -12.47
N HIS A 205 -15.04 -8.08 -13.71
CA HIS A 205 -15.81 -8.63 -14.83
C HIS A 205 -14.91 -9.37 -15.82
N GLU A 206 -15.49 -10.15 -16.74
CA GLU A 206 -14.79 -10.76 -17.88
C GLU A 206 -14.06 -9.71 -18.75
N PRO A 207 -12.86 -9.98 -19.29
CA PRO A 207 -12.12 -11.25 -19.27
C PRO A 207 -11.22 -11.43 -18.03
N PHE A 208 -11.41 -10.63 -16.96
CA PHE A 208 -10.51 -10.59 -15.80
C PHE A 208 -10.92 -11.58 -14.70
N VAL A 209 -11.32 -12.77 -15.12
CA VAL A 209 -11.74 -13.88 -14.28
C VAL A 209 -10.70 -15.00 -14.41
N ASN A 210 -10.33 -15.61 -13.29
CA ASN A 210 -9.40 -16.74 -13.27
C ASN A 210 -10.14 -18.09 -13.52
N PRO A 211 -9.44 -19.21 -13.71
CA PRO A 211 -10.08 -20.51 -13.91
C PRO A 211 -11.00 -20.97 -12.76
N ASP A 212 -10.84 -20.43 -11.55
CA ASP A 212 -11.70 -20.70 -10.39
C ASP A 212 -12.97 -19.82 -10.36
N GLY A 213 -13.23 -19.05 -11.41
CA GLY A 213 -14.38 -18.14 -11.49
C GLY A 213 -14.23 -16.87 -10.64
N ARG A 214 -13.02 -16.55 -10.15
CA ARG A 214 -12.77 -15.37 -9.32
C ARG A 214 -12.20 -14.22 -10.14
N THR A 215 -12.78 -13.03 -9.96
CA THR A 215 -12.29 -11.79 -10.57
C THR A 215 -11.01 -11.29 -9.90
N ASN A 216 -10.19 -10.52 -10.61
CA ASN A 216 -9.04 -9.82 -10.02
C ASN A 216 -9.44 -9.01 -8.77
N LEU A 217 -10.55 -8.27 -8.87
CA LEU A 217 -11.10 -7.48 -7.78
C LEU A 217 -11.34 -8.32 -6.51
N GLN A 218 -12.00 -9.48 -6.64
CA GLN A 218 -12.26 -10.38 -5.52
C GLN A 218 -10.95 -10.88 -4.93
N ILE A 219 -10.03 -11.35 -5.76
CA ILE A 219 -8.74 -11.92 -5.32
C ILE A 219 -7.94 -10.88 -4.51
N VAL A 220 -7.84 -9.64 -5.01
CA VAL A 220 -7.10 -8.57 -4.33
C VAL A 220 -7.81 -8.12 -3.04
N ALA A 221 -9.14 -7.99 -3.06
CA ALA A 221 -9.92 -7.61 -1.89
C ALA A 221 -9.85 -8.66 -0.78
N ASP A 222 -10.01 -9.95 -1.12
CA ASP A 222 -9.94 -11.06 -0.17
C ASP A 222 -8.54 -11.15 0.47
N CYS A 223 -7.48 -11.04 -0.34
CA CYS A 223 -6.10 -11.02 0.16
C CYS A 223 -5.84 -9.84 1.12
N THR A 224 -6.30 -8.65 0.74
CA THR A 224 -6.14 -7.44 1.56
C THR A 224 -6.88 -7.57 2.89
N VAL A 225 -8.14 -8.01 2.87
CA VAL A 225 -8.96 -8.19 4.09
C VAL A 225 -8.38 -9.27 4.99
N ALA A 226 -7.98 -10.41 4.44
CA ALA A 226 -7.39 -11.49 5.23
C ALA A 226 -6.17 -11.01 6.01
N TRP A 227 -5.26 -10.27 5.35
CA TRP A 227 -4.09 -9.70 6.01
C TRP A 227 -4.45 -8.67 7.08
N LEU A 228 -5.41 -7.77 6.82
CA LEU A 228 -5.84 -6.77 7.80
C LEU A 228 -6.42 -7.44 9.06
N LEU A 229 -7.30 -8.44 8.89
CA LEU A 229 -7.90 -9.18 9.99
C LEU A 229 -6.86 -9.92 10.81
N GLU A 230 -5.85 -10.53 10.17
CA GLU A 230 -4.74 -11.19 10.86
C GLU A 230 -3.96 -10.19 11.73
N ARG A 231 -3.67 -8.99 11.21
CA ARG A 231 -2.95 -7.95 11.95
C ARG A 231 -3.76 -7.44 13.14
N TRP A 232 -5.03 -7.11 12.94
CA TRP A 232 -5.89 -6.67 14.04
C TRP A 232 -6.13 -7.79 15.06
N GLY A 233 -6.23 -9.05 14.62
CA GLY A 233 -6.29 -10.20 15.53
C GLY A 233 -5.04 -10.28 16.41
N SER A 234 -3.85 -10.16 15.82
CA SER A 234 -2.58 -10.19 16.57
C SER A 234 -2.41 -9.04 17.57
N GLU A 235 -3.08 -7.91 17.35
CA GLU A 235 -3.04 -6.73 18.22
C GLU A 235 -4.01 -6.80 19.39
N ASN A 236 -5.03 -7.68 19.30
CA ASN A 236 -6.03 -7.89 20.34
C ASN A 236 -5.68 -9.03 21.31
N GLY A 237 -4.53 -9.70 21.13
CA GLY A 237 -4.14 -10.90 21.90
C GLY A 237 -4.56 -12.20 21.20
N ALA A 238 -3.88 -13.34 21.29
CA ALA A 238 -3.11 -13.87 22.43
C ALA A 238 -3.79 -13.62 23.78
#